data_AF-A0A2A2EJ35-F1
#
_entry.id   AF-A0A2A2EJ35-F1
#
_cell.length_a   1.000
_cell.length_b   1.000
_cell.length_c   1.000
_cell.angle_alpha   90.00
_cell.angle_beta   90.00
_cell.angle_gamma   90.00
#
_symmetry.space_group_name_H-M   'P 1'
#
loop_
_entity.id
_entity.type
_entity.pdbx_description
1 polymer ?
#
loop_
_entity_poly.entity_id
_entity_poly.type
_entity_poly.pdbx_seq_one_letter_code
_entity_poly.pdbx_strand_id
1 'polypeptide(L)'
;MILLAERLDNDPNVYFGALDATVRRNAYGRQLGSFATTEDITTFGADGAPSGTIADFPLVFIRGPFVAEVGPRAHVMASTGGNAVALQQDNILATAFHPEITDDTRIHEYFLTLG
;
A
#
# COMPACT_ATOMS: atom_id res chain seq x y z
N MET A 1 6.62 1.99 -0.94
CA MET A 1 6.32 0.66 -1.51
C MET A 1 7.49 0.08 -2.33
N ILE A 2 7.85 0.63 -3.51
CA ILE A 2 8.84 0.02 -4.44
C ILE A 2 10.17 -0.37 -3.77
N LEU A 3 10.78 0.52 -2.99
CA LEU A 3 12.08 0.26 -2.37
C LEU A 3 12.01 -0.83 -1.29
N LEU A 4 10.84 -1.05 -0.69
CA LEU A 4 10.64 -2.01 0.38
C LEU A 4 10.36 -3.41 -0.16
N ALA A 5 9.75 -3.53 -1.34
CA ALA A 5 9.34 -4.81 -1.92
C ALA A 5 10.53 -5.77 -2.10
N GLU A 6 10.34 -7.04 -1.77
CA GLU A 6 11.31 -8.11 -2.02
C GLU A 6 11.55 -8.35 -3.51
N ARG A 7 10.54 -8.12 -4.35
CA ARG A 7 10.62 -8.36 -5.79
C ARG A 7 9.95 -7.26 -6.59
N LEU A 8 10.54 -6.94 -7.73
CA LEU A 8 9.90 -6.14 -8.77
C LEU A 8 9.64 -7.02 -9.99
N ASP A 9 8.43 -6.96 -10.56
CA ASP A 9 8.05 -7.87 -11.65
C ASP A 9 8.71 -7.51 -13.00
N ASN A 10 9.11 -6.25 -13.17
CA ASN A 10 9.61 -5.66 -14.40
C ASN A 10 11.01 -5.05 -14.24
N ASP A 11 11.69 -5.36 -13.14
CA ASP A 11 13.02 -4.87 -12.80
C ASP A 11 13.73 -5.94 -11.94
N PRO A 12 14.92 -6.44 -12.30
CA PRO A 12 15.59 -7.48 -11.52
C PRO A 12 16.25 -6.96 -10.23
N ASN A 13 16.27 -5.64 -10.00
CA ASN A 13 16.92 -5.07 -8.83
C ASN A 13 16.09 -5.29 -7.55
N VAL A 14 16.79 -5.55 -6.45
CA VAL A 14 16.25 -5.52 -5.08
C VAL A 14 16.91 -4.38 -4.33
N TYR A 15 16.10 -3.59 -3.61
CA TYR A 15 16.57 -2.46 -2.83
C TYR A 15 16.68 -2.86 -1.35
N PHE A 16 15.70 -2.51 -0.51
CA PHE A 16 15.71 -2.93 0.89
C PHE A 16 15.19 -4.36 1.08
N GLY A 17 14.18 -4.77 0.28
CA GLY A 17 13.64 -6.14 0.32
C GLY A 17 13.08 -6.55 1.69
N ALA A 18 12.41 -5.61 2.38
CA ALA A 18 11.86 -5.80 3.72
C ALA A 18 10.37 -6.17 3.72
N LEU A 19 9.65 -5.93 2.62
CA LEU A 19 8.22 -6.16 2.45
C LEU A 19 8.00 -7.38 1.54
N ASP A 20 7.34 -8.40 2.08
CA ASP A 20 7.00 -9.67 1.42
C ASP A 20 5.91 -9.47 0.36
N ALA A 21 6.30 -8.82 -0.75
CA ALA A 21 5.44 -8.50 -1.87
C ALA A 21 6.23 -8.39 -3.17
N THR A 22 5.56 -8.72 -4.27
CA THR A 22 6.01 -8.42 -5.64
C THR A 22 5.31 -7.17 -6.14
N VAL A 23 6.06 -6.15 -6.58
CA VAL A 23 5.52 -4.85 -6.99
C VAL A 23 5.88 -4.53 -8.44
N ARG A 24 4.92 -4.02 -9.22
CA ARG A 24 5.17 -3.53 -10.59
C ARG A 24 5.35 -2.03 -10.60
N ARG A 25 6.47 -1.55 -11.16
CA ARG A 25 6.72 -0.10 -11.34
C ARG A 25 5.86 0.45 -12.50
N ASN A 26 5.39 1.70 -12.35
CA ASN A 26 4.72 2.48 -13.42
C ASN A 26 3.56 1.74 -14.10
N ALA A 27 2.73 1.12 -13.28
CA ALA A 27 1.82 0.11 -13.76
C ALA A 27 0.50 0.70 -14.29
N TYR A 28 0.16 1.92 -13.85
CA TYR A 28 -0.90 2.72 -14.46
C TYR A 28 -0.36 3.40 -15.72
N GLY A 29 -0.91 3.05 -16.88
CA GLY A 29 -0.44 3.54 -18.19
C GLY A 29 -0.52 5.07 -18.36
N ARG A 30 0.09 5.57 -19.44
CA ARG A 30 0.30 7.01 -19.73
C ARG A 30 -0.97 7.89 -19.72
N GLN A 31 -2.16 7.31 -19.90
CA GLN A 31 -3.44 8.02 -19.94
C GLN A 31 -4.16 8.11 -18.59
N LEU A 32 -3.74 7.33 -17.58
CA LEU A 32 -4.33 7.27 -16.22
C LEU A 32 -3.35 7.82 -15.18
N GLY A 33 -2.64 8.90 -15.53
CA GLY A 33 -1.49 9.42 -14.78
C GLY A 33 -1.81 9.86 -13.36
N SER A 34 -3.06 10.20 -13.08
CA SER A 34 -3.57 10.48 -11.74
C SER A 34 -5.06 10.16 -11.66
N PHE A 35 -5.52 9.56 -10.57
CA PHE A 35 -6.94 9.38 -10.28
C PHE A 35 -7.17 9.36 -8.76
N ALA A 36 -8.41 9.53 -8.35
CA ALA A 36 -8.82 9.43 -6.96
C ALA A 36 -10.01 8.46 -6.83
N THR A 37 -10.05 7.74 -5.72
CA THR A 37 -11.20 6.92 -5.30
C THR A 37 -11.33 6.98 -3.79
N THR A 38 -12.38 6.37 -3.25
CA THR A 38 -12.58 6.17 -1.82
C THR A 38 -12.66 4.68 -1.55
N GLU A 39 -11.95 4.19 -0.54
CA GLU A 39 -12.02 2.80 -0.10
C GLU A 39 -11.92 2.72 1.43
N ASP A 40 -12.38 1.61 1.99
CA ASP A 40 -12.11 1.26 3.38
C ASP A 40 -10.69 0.69 3.53
N ILE A 41 -9.99 1.07 4.60
CA ILE A 41 -8.67 0.53 4.93
C ILE A 41 -8.78 -0.31 6.21
N THR A 42 -8.56 -1.61 6.09
CA THR A 42 -8.43 -2.51 7.26
C THR A 42 -7.09 -2.27 7.95
N THR A 43 -7.11 -2.17 9.28
CA THR A 43 -5.90 -2.08 10.12
C THR A 43 -5.62 -3.43 10.79
N PHE A 44 -4.37 -3.68 11.16
CA PHE A 44 -3.93 -4.93 11.77
C PHE A 44 -3.16 -4.68 13.06
N GLY A 45 -3.44 -5.50 14.07
CA GLY A 45 -2.69 -5.53 15.32
C GLY A 45 -1.31 -6.17 15.17
N ALA A 46 -0.51 -6.11 16.23
CA ALA A 46 0.83 -6.70 16.28
C ALA A 46 0.83 -8.25 16.13
N ASP A 47 -0.32 -8.89 16.37
CA ASP A 47 -0.54 -10.32 16.17
C ASP A 47 -0.96 -10.66 14.72
N GLY A 48 -1.05 -9.67 13.83
CA GLY A 48 -1.51 -9.83 12.46
C GLY A 48 -3.02 -10.00 12.31
N ALA A 49 -3.79 -9.88 13.40
CA ALA A 49 -5.24 -9.94 13.34
C ALA A 49 -5.83 -8.56 12.92
N PRO A 50 -6.92 -8.52 12.14
CA PRO A 50 -7.64 -7.28 11.88
C PRO A 50 -8.05 -6.58 13.19
N SER A 51 -7.67 -5.31 13.33
CA SER A 51 -7.89 -4.52 14.56
C SER A 51 -8.92 -3.41 14.39
N GLY A 52 -9.29 -3.07 13.16
CA GLY A 52 -10.24 -2.00 12.87
C GLY A 52 -10.29 -1.63 11.40
N THR A 53 -11.00 -0.54 11.12
CA THR A 53 -11.20 -0.01 9.77
C THR A 53 -11.14 1.51 9.79
N ILE A 54 -10.35 2.10 8.89
CA ILE A 54 -10.46 3.50 8.52
C ILE A 54 -11.44 3.56 7.35
N ALA A 55 -12.69 3.92 7.65
CA ALA A 55 -13.77 3.91 6.66
C ALA A 55 -13.69 5.13 5.71
N ASP A 56 -14.14 4.95 4.48
CA ASP A 56 -14.27 6.01 3.48
C ASP A 56 -13.00 6.87 3.33
N PHE A 57 -11.83 6.24 3.21
CA PHE A 57 -10.55 6.96 3.11
C PHE A 57 -10.24 7.37 1.66
N PRO A 58 -9.85 8.64 1.40
CA PRO A 58 -9.53 9.12 0.07
C PRO A 58 -8.18 8.58 -0.41
N LEU A 59 -8.18 7.86 -1.53
CA LEU A 59 -6.97 7.34 -2.18
C LEU A 59 -6.64 8.16 -3.40
N VAL A 60 -5.53 8.92 -3.36
CA VAL A 60 -5.07 9.72 -4.50
C VAL A 60 -3.82 9.08 -5.11
N PHE A 61 -3.93 8.66 -6.37
CA PHE A 61 -2.86 8.01 -7.10
C PHE A 61 -2.21 8.99 -8.07
N ILE A 62 -0.88 9.00 -8.11
CA ILE A 62 -0.08 9.75 -9.09
C ILE A 62 0.99 8.80 -9.63
N ARG A 63 0.75 8.23 -10.82
CA ARG A 63 1.66 7.29 -11.49
C ARG A 63 2.21 6.20 -10.55
N GLY A 64 1.34 5.67 -9.68
CA GLY A 64 1.73 4.73 -8.64
C GLY A 64 2.15 3.36 -9.17
N PRO A 65 2.83 2.54 -8.35
CA PRO A 65 2.97 1.11 -8.59
C PRO A 65 1.63 0.38 -8.36
N PHE A 66 1.53 -0.89 -8.75
CA PHE A 66 0.56 -1.82 -8.16
C PHE A 66 1.28 -3.03 -7.53
N VAL A 67 0.62 -3.68 -6.58
CA VAL A 67 1.08 -4.93 -5.98
C VAL A 67 0.63 -6.11 -6.83
N ALA A 68 1.59 -6.84 -7.41
CA ALA A 68 1.33 -8.00 -8.27
C ALA A 68 1.04 -9.25 -7.45
N GLU A 69 1.77 -9.45 -6.35
CA GLU A 69 1.63 -10.58 -5.44
C GLU A 69 1.91 -10.13 -4.01
N VAL A 70 1.20 -10.72 -3.05
CA VAL A 70 1.38 -10.50 -1.62
C VAL A 70 1.79 -11.83 -1.00
N GLY A 71 2.93 -11.84 -0.31
CA GLY A 71 3.39 -13.01 0.42
C GLY A 71 2.73 -13.14 1.80
N PRO A 72 2.90 -14.29 2.46
CA PRO A 72 2.18 -14.62 3.68
C PRO A 72 2.50 -13.73 4.89
N ARG A 73 3.61 -12.96 4.87
CA ARG A 73 3.96 -12.04 5.97
C ARG A 73 3.28 -10.68 5.88
N ALA A 74 2.79 -10.31 4.71
CA ALA A 74 2.14 -9.03 4.48
C ALA A 74 0.62 -9.17 4.47
N HIS A 75 -0.05 -8.14 4.97
CA HIS A 75 -1.50 -8.04 5.05
C HIS A 75 -2.01 -6.97 4.10
N VAL A 76 -3.03 -7.29 3.31
CA VAL A 76 -3.70 -6.32 2.45
C VAL A 76 -4.62 -5.45 3.30
N MET A 77 -4.33 -4.15 3.33
CA MET A 77 -5.14 -3.17 4.05
C MET A 77 -6.25 -2.60 3.17
N ALA A 78 -5.97 -2.37 1.88
CA ALA A 78 -6.95 -1.86 0.92
C ALA A 78 -6.63 -2.33 -0.50
N SER A 79 -7.69 -2.44 -1.31
CA SER A 79 -7.61 -2.80 -2.73
C SER A 79 -8.46 -1.86 -3.57
N THR A 80 -8.01 -1.55 -4.79
CA THR A 80 -8.76 -0.74 -5.77
C THR A 80 -8.66 -1.41 -7.13
N GLY A 81 -9.81 -1.58 -7.81
CA GLY A 81 -9.84 -2.19 -9.14
C GLY A 81 -9.23 -3.60 -9.18
N GLY A 82 -9.37 -4.36 -8.08
CA GLY A 82 -8.84 -5.72 -7.95
C GLY A 82 -7.34 -5.83 -7.61
N ASN A 83 -6.65 -4.71 -7.39
CA ASN A 83 -5.22 -4.71 -7.02
C ASN A 83 -5.05 -4.19 -5.59
N ALA A 84 -4.14 -4.80 -4.82
CA ALA A 84 -3.78 -4.29 -3.50
C ALA A 84 -3.01 -2.96 -3.65
N VAL A 85 -3.39 -1.97 -2.84
CA VAL A 85 -2.87 -0.59 -2.90
C VAL A 85 -2.35 -0.09 -1.55
N ALA A 86 -2.64 -0.80 -0.46
CA ALA A 86 -1.98 -0.61 0.83
C ALA A 86 -1.67 -1.97 1.47
N LEU A 87 -0.47 -2.09 2.04
CA LEU A 87 0.02 -3.27 2.73
C LEU A 87 0.56 -2.88 4.10
N GLN A 88 0.41 -3.80 5.05
CA GLN A 88 1.09 -3.78 6.34
C GLN A 88 1.88 -5.06 6.53
N GLN A 89 3.09 -4.95 7.08
CA GLN A 89 3.86 -6.08 7.57
C GLN A 89 4.63 -5.61 8.80
N ASP A 90 4.39 -6.23 9.96
CA ASP A 90 4.96 -5.76 11.22
C ASP A 90 4.70 -4.25 11.41
N ASN A 91 5.77 -3.46 11.53
CA ASN A 91 5.74 -2.00 11.62
C ASN A 91 5.95 -1.27 10.28
N ILE A 92 5.91 -1.99 9.16
CA ILE A 92 6.00 -1.44 7.81
C ILE A 92 4.60 -1.13 7.31
N LEU A 93 4.38 0.13 6.94
CA LEU A 93 3.20 0.57 6.19
C LEU A 93 3.63 0.98 4.77
N ALA A 94 3.00 0.41 3.75
CA ALA A 94 3.33 0.70 2.36
C ALA A 94 2.07 0.99 1.53
N THR A 95 2.00 2.19 0.95
CA THR A 95 0.89 2.62 0.08
C THR A 95 1.36 2.81 -1.37
N ALA A 96 0.44 2.60 -2.31
CA ALA A 96 0.57 2.93 -3.73
C ALA A 96 -0.05 4.30 -4.07
N PHE A 97 -0.86 4.83 -3.16
CA PHE A 97 -1.44 6.18 -3.18
C PHE A 97 -0.66 7.12 -2.26
N HIS A 98 -0.96 8.41 -2.40
CA HIS A 98 -0.35 9.52 -1.68
C HIS A 98 -1.33 10.03 -0.63
N PRO A 99 -1.30 9.55 0.62
CA PRO A 99 -2.15 10.10 1.66
C PRO A 99 -1.77 11.54 2.03
N GLU A 100 -0.51 11.94 1.81
CA GLU A 100 0.06 13.24 2.16
C GLU A 100 -0.47 14.42 1.33
N ILE A 101 -1.18 14.14 0.24
CA ILE A 101 -1.81 15.17 -0.62
C ILE A 101 -3.30 15.32 -0.34
N THR A 102 -3.77 14.77 0.78
CA THR A 102 -5.12 14.94 1.31
C THR A 102 -5.05 15.55 2.71
N ASP A 103 -6.15 16.13 3.19
CA ASP A 103 -6.25 16.63 4.57
C ASP A 103 -6.56 15.50 5.59
N ASP A 104 -6.67 14.24 5.13
CA ASP A 104 -7.03 13.11 5.97
C ASP A 104 -5.80 12.46 6.62
N THR A 105 -5.65 12.69 7.93
CA THR A 105 -4.50 12.25 8.71
C THR A 105 -4.62 10.83 9.25
N ARG A 106 -5.76 10.17 9.10
CA ARG A 106 -6.06 8.90 9.81
C ARG A 106 -5.04 7.79 9.55
N ILE A 107 -4.49 7.71 8.34
CA ILE A 107 -3.45 6.72 8.01
C ILE A 107 -2.07 7.09 8.59
N HIS A 108 -1.77 8.38 8.73
CA HIS A 108 -0.56 8.84 9.39
C HIS A 108 -0.64 8.62 10.91
N GLU A 109 -1.81 8.89 11.50
CA GLU A 109 -2.10 8.57 12.90
C GLU A 109 -1.95 7.07 13.15
N TYR A 110 -2.50 6.24 12.26
CA TYR A 110 -2.32 4.80 12.32
C TYR A 110 -0.84 4.38 12.25
N PHE A 111 -0.05 4.98 11.37
CA PHE A 111 1.38 4.69 11.29
C PHE A 111 2.11 4.95 12.63
N LEU A 112 1.70 5.99 13.38
CA LEU A 112 2.27 6.29 14.69
C LEU A 112 1.94 5.24 15.76
N THR A 113 0.92 4.40 15.55
CA THR A 113 0.58 3.32 16.49
C THR A 113 1.34 2.02 16.24
N LEU A 114 2.14 1.92 15.18
CA LEU A 114 2.88 0.70 14.80
C LEU A 114 4.20 0.50 15.55
N GLY A 115 4.50 1.33 16.56
CA GLY A 115 5.75 1.34 17.33
C GLY A 115 5.60 0.88 18.77
#